data_AF-A0A1H0KKX1-F1
#
_entry.id   AF-A0A1H0KKX1-F1
#
_cell.length_a   1.000
_cell.length_b   1.000
_cell.length_c   1.000
_cell.angle_alpha   90.00
_cell.angle_beta   90.00
_cell.angle_gamma   90.00
#
_symmetry.space_group_name_H-M   'P 1'
#
loop_
_entity.id
_entity.type
_entity.pdbx_description
1 polymer ?
#
loop_
_entity_poly.entity_id
_entity_poly.type
_entity_poly.pdbx_seq_one_letter_code
_entity_poly.pdbx_strand_id
1 'polypeptide(L)'
;MVGPNLEQAAQVIAENVVSAVVRDPASPLRDTPMARDAAITAIMVALLRIMPTDDSNQLADACNRGLGELAIIGALGPLVNAVDPDDGSVTMRTE
;
A
#
# COMPACT_ATOMS: atom_id res chain seq x y z
N MET A 1 -8.06 -23.59 14.14
CA MET A 1 -7.33 -22.90 13.05
C MET A 1 -7.75 -21.45 13.11
N VAL A 2 -6.89 -20.57 13.63
CA VAL A 2 -7.13 -19.12 13.54
C VAL A 2 -6.81 -18.76 12.10
N GLY A 3 -7.82 -18.43 11.30
CA GLY A 3 -7.59 -17.93 9.94
C GLY A 3 -6.68 -16.71 9.97
N PRO A 4 -5.94 -16.40 8.89
CA PRO A 4 -5.11 -15.21 8.86
C PRO A 4 -5.97 -13.99 9.21
N ASN A 5 -5.52 -13.22 10.21
CA ASN A 5 -6.21 -12.01 10.60
C ASN A 5 -6.10 -11.02 9.42
N LEU A 6 -7.20 -10.82 8.68
CA LEU A 6 -7.21 -10.00 7.47
C LEU A 6 -6.73 -8.57 7.74
N GLU A 7 -7.02 -8.03 8.92
CA GLU A 7 -6.51 -6.73 9.36
C GLU A 7 -4.99 -6.73 9.46
N GLN A 8 -4.40 -7.82 9.96
CA GLN A 8 -2.95 -7.95 10.08
C GLN A 8 -2.28 -8.15 8.71
N ALA A 9 -2.89 -8.92 7.81
CA ALA A 9 -2.40 -9.06 6.43
C ALA A 9 -2.46 -7.71 5.68
N ALA A 10 -3.58 -6.99 5.79
CA ALA A 10 -3.73 -5.65 5.22
C ALA A 10 -2.72 -4.65 5.79
N GLN A 11 -2.45 -4.72 7.10
CA GLN A 11 -1.44 -3.89 7.74
C GLN A 11 -0.05 -4.15 7.17
N VAL A 12 0.38 -5.41 7.09
CA VAL A 12 1.69 -5.79 6.55
C VAL A 12 1.86 -5.30 5.10
N ILE A 13 0.86 -5.50 4.25
CA ILE A 13 0.88 -5.02 2.87
C ILE A 13 0.99 -3.48 2.84
N ALA A 14 0.18 -2.77 3.62
CA ALA A 14 0.20 -1.32 3.67
C ALA A 14 1.56 -0.75 4.13
N GLU A 15 2.16 -1.34 5.16
CA GLU A 15 3.49 -0.99 5.65
C GLU A 15 4.57 -1.24 4.59
N ASN A 16 4.50 -2.36 3.88
CA ASN A 16 5.45 -2.69 2.81
C ASN A 16 5.33 -1.70 1.64
N VAL A 17 4.11 -1.33 1.24
CA VAL A 17 3.88 -0.31 0.20
C VAL A 17 4.50 1.02 0.61
N VAL A 18 4.18 1.52 1.82
CA VAL A 18 4.68 2.81 2.29
C VAL A 18 6.20 2.79 2.46
N SER A 19 6.76 1.67 2.94
CA SER A 19 8.22 1.46 3.00
C SER A 19 8.85 1.54 1.61
N ALA A 20 8.25 0.90 0.60
CA ALA A 20 8.73 0.96 -0.78
C ALA A 20 8.63 2.39 -1.37
N VAL A 21 7.54 3.11 -1.09
CA VAL A 21 7.35 4.50 -1.52
C VAL A 21 8.35 5.45 -0.83
N VAL A 22 8.65 5.25 0.45
CA VAL A 22 9.62 6.09 1.22
C VAL A 22 11.07 5.86 0.78
N ARG A 23 11.38 4.69 0.19
CA ARG A 23 12.72 4.43 -0.37
C ARG A 23 13.03 5.33 -1.56
N ASP A 24 12.01 5.79 -2.28
CA ASP A 24 12.19 6.77 -3.34
C ASP A 24 12.58 8.15 -2.75
N PRO A 25 13.69 8.76 -3.20
CA PRO A 25 14.17 10.01 -2.66
C PRO A 25 13.30 11.23 -3.00
N ALA A 26 12.44 11.14 -4.02
CA ALA A 26 11.50 12.20 -4.40
C ALA A 26 10.14 12.07 -3.69
N SER A 27 9.96 11.01 -2.90
CA SER A 27 8.70 10.75 -2.21
C SER A 27 8.42 11.74 -1.07
N PRO A 28 7.26 12.42 -1.06
CA PRO A 28 6.88 13.32 0.02
C PRO A 28 6.61 12.58 1.34
N LEU A 29 6.36 11.26 1.28
CA LEU A 29 6.15 10.43 2.47
C LEU A 29 7.44 10.27 3.28
N ARG A 30 8.60 10.55 2.67
CA ARG A 30 9.90 10.39 3.33
C ARG A 30 10.07 11.34 4.51
N ASP A 31 9.61 12.58 4.41
CA ASP A 31 9.94 13.60 5.41
C ASP A 31 8.86 13.79 6.49
N THR A 32 7.69 13.18 6.31
CA THR A 32 6.53 13.42 7.19
C THR A 32 5.95 12.13 7.77
N PRO A 33 6.23 11.81 9.05
CA PRO A 33 5.67 10.63 9.72
C PRO A 33 4.14 10.57 9.68
N MET A 34 3.47 11.71 9.89
CA MET A 34 2.01 11.81 9.77
C MET A 34 1.49 11.44 8.37
N ALA A 35 2.25 11.75 7.31
CA ALA A 35 1.85 11.38 5.95
C ALA A 35 2.00 9.86 5.72
N ARG A 36 3.00 9.24 6.35
CA ARG A 36 3.17 7.77 6.33
C ARG A 36 2.02 7.07 7.03
N ASP A 37 1.64 7.52 8.22
CA ASP A 37 0.54 6.91 8.98
C ASP A 37 -0.80 7.09 8.25
N ALA A 38 -1.01 8.25 7.63
CA ALA A 38 -2.18 8.49 6.78
C ALA A 38 -2.19 7.57 5.55
N ALA A 39 -1.03 7.31 4.94
CA ALA A 39 -0.89 6.40 3.80
C ALA A 39 -1.19 4.95 4.18
N ILE A 40 -0.63 4.48 5.28
CA ILE A 40 -0.91 3.15 5.82
C ILE A 40 -2.41 3.00 6.04
N THR A 41 -3.03 3.98 6.70
CA THR A 41 -4.48 3.96 6.99
C THR A 41 -5.33 3.92 5.71
N ALA A 42 -5.03 4.78 4.73
CA ALA A 42 -5.77 4.83 3.46
C ALA A 42 -5.65 3.52 2.68
N ILE A 43 -4.45 2.94 2.60
CA ILE A 43 -4.20 1.66 1.93
C ILE A 43 -4.93 0.52 2.66
N MET A 44 -4.87 0.46 4.00
CA MET A 44 -5.59 -0.55 4.78
C MET A 44 -7.10 -0.51 4.52
N VAL A 45 -7.71 0.68 4.50
CA VAL A 45 -9.14 0.83 4.21
C VAL A 45 -9.48 0.32 2.81
N ALA A 46 -8.62 0.57 1.82
CA ALA A 46 -8.82 0.08 0.45
C ALA A 46 -8.68 -1.45 0.36
N LEU A 47 -7.68 -2.03 1.03
CA LEU A 47 -7.40 -3.47 1.06
C LEU A 47 -8.51 -4.26 1.75
N LEU A 48 -8.97 -3.81 2.92
CA LEU A 48 -10.03 -4.48 3.68
C LEU A 48 -11.37 -4.54 2.94
N ARG A 49 -11.59 -3.70 1.92
CA ARG A 49 -12.80 -3.74 1.08
C ARG A 49 -12.78 -4.85 0.04
N ILE A 50 -11.60 -5.34 -0.34
CA ILE A 50 -11.45 -6.36 -1.38
C ILE A 50 -10.96 -7.69 -0.81
N MET A 51 -10.40 -7.71 0.39
CA MET A 51 -9.97 -8.93 1.06
C MET A 51 -11.16 -9.74 1.61
N PRO A 52 -11.03 -11.08 1.65
CA PRO A 52 -9.90 -11.87 1.17
C PRO A 52 -9.86 -11.94 -0.37
N THR A 53 -8.65 -11.82 -0.93
CA THR A 53 -8.41 -11.99 -2.37
C THR A 53 -6.97 -12.47 -2.58
N ASP A 54 -6.80 -13.42 -3.49
CA ASP A 54 -5.50 -13.93 -3.92
C ASP A 54 -5.03 -13.25 -5.23
N ASP A 55 -5.79 -12.26 -5.72
CA ASP A 55 -5.49 -11.55 -6.95
C ASP A 55 -4.50 -10.40 -6.69
N SER A 56 -3.25 -10.65 -7.09
CA SER A 56 -2.15 -9.71 -6.98
C SER A 56 -2.42 -8.34 -7.62
N ASN A 57 -3.14 -8.31 -8.75
CA ASN A 57 -3.43 -7.06 -9.45
C ASN A 57 -4.52 -6.27 -8.74
N GLN A 58 -5.56 -6.94 -8.23
CA GLN A 58 -6.60 -6.28 -7.44
C GLN A 58 -6.04 -5.65 -6.17
N LEU A 59 -5.11 -6.34 -5.49
CA LEU A 59 -4.41 -5.80 -4.34
C LEU A 59 -3.55 -4.58 -4.71
N ALA A 60 -2.83 -4.63 -5.83
CA ALA A 60 -2.05 -3.50 -6.32
C ALA A 60 -2.95 -2.29 -6.66
N ASP A 61 -4.08 -2.50 -7.33
CA ASP A 61 -5.05 -1.45 -7.63
C ASP A 61 -5.65 -0.82 -6.38
N ALA A 62 -5.94 -1.61 -5.34
CA ALA A 62 -6.39 -1.10 -4.05
C ALA A 62 -5.32 -0.25 -3.36
N CYS A 63 -4.07 -0.68 -3.36
CA CYS A 63 -2.95 0.10 -2.82
C CYS A 63 -2.79 1.43 -3.57
N ASN A 64 -2.84 1.39 -4.90
CA ASN A 64 -2.75 2.58 -5.75
C ASN A 64 -3.92 3.55 -5.52
N ARG A 65 -5.14 3.05 -5.26
CA ARG A 65 -6.27 3.90 -4.85
C ARG A 65 -6.02 4.58 -3.52
N GLY A 66 -5.55 3.84 -2.51
CA GLY A 66 -5.23 4.42 -1.19
C GLY A 66 -4.13 5.49 -1.28
N LEU A 67 -3.09 5.25 -2.08
CA LEU A 67 -2.06 6.24 -2.38
C LEU A 67 -2.62 7.43 -3.18
N GLY A 68 -3.53 7.19 -4.12
CA GLY A 68 -4.19 8.21 -4.93
C GLY A 68 -5.12 9.12 -4.14
N GLU A 69 -5.77 8.62 -3.09
CA GLU A 69 -6.54 9.46 -2.16
C GLU A 69 -5.65 10.47 -1.42
N LEU A 70 -4.37 10.11 -1.21
CA LEU A 70 -3.36 11.04 -0.70
C LEU A 70 -2.73 11.92 -1.78
N ALA A 71 -2.85 11.58 -3.07
CA ALA A 71 -2.29 12.37 -4.17
C ALA A 71 -2.98 13.74 -4.34
N ILE A 72 -4.07 14.02 -3.60
CA ILE A 72 -4.58 15.38 -3.35
C ILE A 72 -3.48 16.28 -2.76
N ILE A 73 -2.42 15.70 -2.18
CA ILE A 73 -1.25 16.36 -1.59
C ILE A 73 -0.09 16.54 -2.61
N GLY A 74 -0.27 16.17 -3.88
CA GLY A 74 0.58 16.64 -4.99
C GLY A 74 1.79 15.77 -5.39
N ALA A 75 1.83 14.48 -5.04
CA ALA A 75 2.88 13.59 -5.51
C ALA A 75 2.34 12.45 -6.38
N LEU A 76 2.73 12.47 -7.65
CA LEU A 76 2.77 11.29 -8.50
C LEU A 76 4.00 10.49 -8.06
N GLY A 77 3.82 9.66 -7.02
CA GLY A 77 4.85 8.76 -6.52
C GLY A 77 4.89 7.43 -7.29
N PRO A 78 5.85 6.56 -6.97
CA PRO A 78 5.96 5.24 -7.60
C PRO A 78 4.68 4.42 -7.39
N LEU A 79 4.18 3.80 -8.46
CA LEU A 79 2.97 2.99 -8.44
C LEU A 79 3.26 1.55 -8.03
N VAL A 80 2.32 0.92 -7.33
CA VAL A 80 2.37 -0.51 -7.03
C VAL A 80 2.03 -1.28 -8.31
N ASN A 81 2.92 -2.20 -8.70
CA ASN A 81 2.72 -3.07 -9.87
C ASN A 81 1.99 -4.37 -9.50
N ALA A 82 2.38 -4.98 -8.38
CA ALA A 82 1.87 -6.25 -7.89
C ALA A 82 2.08 -6.36 -6.38
N VAL A 83 1.17 -7.06 -5.71
CA VAL A 83 1.24 -7.43 -4.28
C VAL A 83 1.16 -8.94 -4.18
N ASP A 84 2.04 -9.57 -3.42
CA ASP A 84 1.94 -10.98 -3.08
C ASP A 84 0.95 -11.16 -1.91
N PRO A 85 -0.16 -11.89 -2.06
CA PRO A 85 -1.15 -12.08 -1.00
C PRO A 85 -0.66 -12.98 0.15
N ASP A 86 0.36 -13.82 -0.09
CA ASP A 86 0.83 -14.82 0.87
C ASP A 86 1.81 -14.22 1.89
N ASP A 87 2.74 -13.36 1.44
CA ASP A 87 3.74 -12.73 2.32
C ASP A 87 3.62 -11.20 2.41
N GLY A 88 2.80 -10.57 1.56
CA GLY A 88 2.62 -9.13 1.50
C GLY A 88 3.76 -8.38 0.80
N SER A 89 4.65 -9.09 0.09
CA SER A 89 5.70 -8.45 -0.72
C SER A 89 5.10 -7.59 -1.83
N VAL A 90 5.80 -6.50 -2.17
CA VAL A 90 5.34 -5.52 -3.16
C VAL A 90 6.39 -5.24 -4.19
N THR A 91 5.94 -5.19 -5.44
CA THR A 91 6.75 -4.77 -6.58
C THR A 91 6.27 -3.39 -7.02
N MET A 92 7.19 -2.43 -7.10
CA MET A 92 6.89 -1.08 -7.59
C MET A 92 7.14 -1.00 -9.09
N ARG A 93 6.38 -0.15 -9.78
CA ARG A 93 6.63 0.29 -11.16
C ARG A 93 7.53 1.53 -11.09
N THR A 94 8.76 1.39 -11.56
CA THR A 94 9.64 2.52 -11.86
C THR A 94 9.43 2.89 -13.33
N GLU A 95 8.89 4.08 -13.56
CA GLU A 95 8.86 4.70 -14.89
C GLU A 95 10.24 5.17 -15.35
#